data_AF-A0A7L9S6V3-F1
#
_entry.id   AF-A0A7L9S6V3-F1
#
_cell.length_a   1.000
_cell.length_b   1.000
_cell.length_c   1.000
_cell.angle_alpha   90.00
_cell.angle_beta   90.00
_cell.angle_gamma   90.00
#
_symmetry.space_group_name_H-M   'P 1'
#
loop_
_entity.id
_entity.type
_entity.pdbx_description
1 polymer ?
#
loop_
_entity_poly.entity_id
_entity_poly.type
_entity_poly.pdbx_seq_one_letter_code
_entity_poly.pdbx_strand_id
1 'polypeptide(L)'
;MIKKASKYLATCSLMTLLSFNANAGLMAIGDVDAMNTGFRQDNFNLLDAARFGGDNIAWLDGGTNYVFDSRHTNLQNQWSNNGISITYDQTNDISTSLIDRDLVIVSLRYFTDAGFSQLGRDKLADYLSAGGNMLYVSQPGGNYISHNDFLADIGSAIRYTGSFVGSGTFNVQAGSSYDPAGNYLFELGGVNELTGGTVLVSDGLGKAGVVCENCNNIQVPEPSTLSLFAIFISLLSYRKFKMQ
;
A
#
# COMPACT_ATOMS: atom_id res chain seq x y z
N MET A 1 71.92 5.60 19.98
CA MET A 1 70.88 6.61 20.26
C MET A 1 69.84 6.55 19.17
N ILE A 2 68.61 6.23 19.56
CA ILE A 2 67.43 6.02 18.71
C ILE A 2 66.83 7.40 18.36
N LYS A 3 66.55 7.66 17.08
CA LYS A 3 65.47 8.58 16.69
C LYS A 3 64.68 7.98 15.52
N LYS A 4 63.52 7.43 15.89
CA LYS A 4 62.37 7.15 15.03
C LYS A 4 61.78 8.47 14.53
N ALA A 5 61.30 8.49 13.29
CA ALA A 5 60.13 9.27 12.91
C ALA A 5 59.43 8.56 11.74
N SER A 6 58.45 7.74 12.11
CA SER A 6 57.50 7.08 11.22
C SER A 6 56.68 8.12 10.45
N LYS A 7 56.73 8.07 9.12
CA LYS A 7 55.75 8.74 8.28
C LYS A 7 54.48 7.89 8.26
N TYR A 8 53.59 8.13 9.21
CA TYR A 8 52.19 7.70 9.08
C TYR A 8 51.52 8.66 8.09
N LEU A 9 51.33 8.18 6.86
CA LEU A 9 50.46 8.81 5.89
C LEU A 9 49.03 8.55 6.38
N ALA A 10 48.40 9.57 6.95
CA ALA A 10 46.99 9.51 7.33
C ALA A 10 46.16 9.40 6.05
N THR A 11 45.65 8.20 5.75
CA THR A 11 44.51 8.01 4.85
C THR A 11 43.30 8.65 5.51
N CYS A 12 43.01 9.90 5.15
CA CYS A 12 41.68 10.49 5.32
C CYS A 12 40.72 9.72 4.41
N SER A 13 40.12 8.66 4.95
CA SER A 13 38.94 8.05 4.36
C SER A 13 37.80 9.05 4.49
N LEU A 14 37.57 9.79 3.41
CA LEU A 14 36.38 10.61 3.20
C LEU A 14 35.18 9.66 3.18
N MET A 15 34.55 9.45 4.34
CA MET A 15 33.20 8.91 4.42
C MET A 15 32.27 9.94 3.78
N THR A 16 32.10 9.86 2.46
CA THR A 16 30.87 10.33 1.81
C THR A 16 29.74 9.52 2.42
N LEU A 17 29.06 10.10 3.42
CA LEU A 17 27.69 9.75 3.74
C LEU A 17 26.88 9.99 2.46
N LEU A 18 26.71 8.94 1.67
CA LEU A 18 25.61 8.86 0.74
C LEU A 18 24.37 8.82 1.63
N SER A 19 23.76 9.98 1.85
CA SER A 19 22.38 10.04 2.31
C SER A 19 21.55 9.41 1.19
N PHE A 20 21.34 8.09 1.29
CA PHE A 20 20.19 7.47 0.68
C PHE A 20 19.01 8.20 1.27
N ASN A 21 18.39 9.10 0.50
CA ASN A 21 17.01 9.47 0.77
C ASN A 21 16.23 8.19 0.54
N ALA A 22 16.13 7.37 1.59
CA ALA A 22 15.27 6.20 1.58
C ALA A 22 13.86 6.77 1.45
N ASN A 23 13.32 6.68 0.23
CA ASN A 23 12.07 7.31 -0.11
C ASN A 23 10.97 6.41 0.47
N ALA A 24 10.53 6.73 1.68
CA ALA A 24 9.48 6.00 2.39
C ALA A 24 8.26 5.82 1.48
N GLY A 25 7.80 4.58 1.32
CA GLY A 25 6.62 4.30 0.53
C GLY A 25 5.40 4.23 1.43
N LEU A 26 4.43 5.13 1.26
CA LEU A 26 3.12 4.99 1.92
C LEU A 26 2.02 4.88 0.87
N MET A 27 1.36 3.72 0.81
CA MET A 27 0.11 3.56 0.07
C MET A 27 -1.06 3.62 1.04
N ALA A 28 -2.06 4.45 0.74
CA ALA A 28 -3.32 4.47 1.45
C ALA A 28 -4.46 4.03 0.54
N ILE A 29 -5.37 3.22 1.09
CA ILE A 29 -6.55 2.75 0.38
C ILE A 29 -7.78 3.03 1.24
N GLY A 30 -8.82 3.60 0.62
CA GLY A 30 -9.98 4.10 1.35
C GLY A 30 -10.99 3.05 1.79
N ASP A 31 -10.84 1.82 1.27
CA ASP A 31 -11.33 0.53 1.78
C ASP A 31 -11.12 -0.50 0.65
N VAL A 32 -10.51 -1.64 0.96
CA VAL A 32 -10.47 -2.77 0.02
C VAL A 32 -11.45 -3.83 0.49
N ASP A 33 -12.65 -3.79 -0.09
CA ASP A 33 -13.62 -4.85 0.09
C ASP A 33 -13.21 -6.05 -0.78
N ALA A 34 -12.17 -6.79 -0.43
CA ALA A 34 -11.81 -8.04 -1.10
C ALA A 34 -12.56 -9.21 -0.46
N MET A 35 -13.89 -9.21 -0.50
CA MET A 35 -14.65 -10.43 -0.22
C MET A 35 -14.34 -11.46 -1.30
N ASN A 36 -13.66 -12.54 -0.91
CA ASN A 36 -13.41 -13.72 -1.74
C ASN A 36 -12.48 -13.47 -2.95
N THR A 37 -11.31 -14.08 -2.92
CA THR A 37 -10.30 -14.00 -3.99
C THR A 37 -10.82 -14.43 -5.36
N GLY A 38 -11.88 -15.26 -5.42
CA GLY A 38 -12.51 -15.68 -6.67
C GLY A 38 -13.41 -14.63 -7.36
N PHE A 39 -13.88 -13.60 -6.65
CA PHE A 39 -14.80 -12.59 -7.22
C PHE A 39 -14.16 -11.21 -7.42
N ARG A 40 -13.13 -10.86 -6.64
CA ARG A 40 -12.45 -9.55 -6.68
C ARG A 40 -10.94 -9.71 -6.79
N GLN A 41 -10.50 -10.49 -7.79
CA GLN A 41 -9.09 -10.84 -8.00
C GLN A 41 -8.19 -9.61 -8.18
N ASP A 42 -8.69 -8.55 -8.81
CA ASP A 42 -7.90 -7.33 -9.04
C ASP A 42 -7.64 -6.54 -7.75
N ASN A 43 -8.61 -6.49 -6.82
CA ASN A 43 -8.37 -5.94 -5.48
C ASN A 43 -7.29 -6.71 -4.72
N PHE A 44 -7.28 -8.05 -4.82
CA PHE A 44 -6.25 -8.88 -4.23
C PHE A 44 -4.87 -8.61 -4.86
N ASN A 45 -4.83 -8.59 -6.18
CA ASN A 45 -3.66 -8.29 -7.00
C ASN A 45 -3.03 -6.93 -6.61
N LEU A 46 -3.86 -5.91 -6.42
CA LEU A 46 -3.42 -4.60 -5.92
C LEU A 46 -2.73 -4.69 -4.55
N LEU A 47 -3.32 -5.44 -3.61
CA LEU A 47 -2.76 -5.62 -2.27
C LEU A 47 -1.45 -6.42 -2.30
N ASP A 48 -1.32 -7.44 -3.15
CA ASP A 48 -0.07 -8.17 -3.34
C ASP A 48 1.02 -7.30 -3.98
N ALA A 49 0.64 -6.44 -4.94
CA ALA A 49 1.56 -5.45 -5.52
C ALA A 49 2.05 -4.42 -4.50
N ALA A 50 1.17 -4.00 -3.57
CA ALA A 50 1.50 -3.10 -2.48
C ALA A 50 2.52 -3.69 -1.49
N ARG A 51 2.80 -4.99 -1.56
CA ARG A 51 3.82 -5.68 -0.76
C ARG A 51 5.24 -5.44 -1.28
N PHE A 52 5.42 -4.98 -2.51
CA PHE A 52 6.74 -4.79 -3.13
C PHE A 52 7.61 -6.06 -3.14
N GLY A 53 7.00 -7.24 -3.14
CA GLY A 53 7.72 -8.51 -3.00
C GLY A 53 8.32 -8.74 -1.62
N GLY A 54 7.96 -7.94 -0.61
CA GLY A 54 8.40 -8.08 0.77
C GLY A 54 7.86 -9.35 1.43
N ASP A 55 8.73 -10.13 2.06
CA ASP A 55 8.37 -11.43 2.62
C ASP A 55 8.31 -11.40 4.16
N ASN A 56 8.80 -10.33 4.79
CA ASN A 56 8.75 -10.11 6.23
C ASN A 56 7.79 -8.97 6.59
N ILE A 57 6.55 -9.33 6.91
CA ILE A 57 5.45 -8.38 7.12
C ILE A 57 5.14 -8.24 8.61
N ALA A 58 4.96 -6.99 9.06
CA ALA A 58 4.27 -6.70 10.31
C ALA A 58 2.83 -6.26 10.02
N TRP A 59 1.84 -6.92 10.63
CA TRP A 59 0.43 -6.57 10.49
C TRP A 59 -0.10 -6.03 11.81
N LEU A 60 -0.51 -4.77 11.80
CA LEU A 60 -0.85 -3.98 12.98
C LEU A 60 -2.31 -3.53 12.94
N ASP A 61 -3.01 -3.55 14.08
CA ASP A 61 -4.40 -3.06 14.17
C ASP A 61 -4.70 -2.05 15.28
N GLY A 62 -3.68 -1.66 16.05
CA GLY A 62 -3.83 -0.71 17.15
C GLY A 62 -4.84 -1.15 18.22
N GLY A 63 -4.97 -2.46 18.49
CA GLY A 63 -5.88 -2.99 19.51
C GLY A 63 -7.35 -2.96 19.15
N THR A 64 -7.67 -2.72 17.88
CA THR A 64 -9.06 -2.67 17.39
C THR A 64 -9.64 -4.06 17.10
N ASN A 65 -8.82 -5.13 17.16
CA ASN A 65 -9.16 -6.50 16.78
C ASN A 65 -9.73 -6.60 15.35
N TYR A 66 -9.32 -5.71 14.46
CA TYR A 66 -9.85 -5.62 13.10
C TYR A 66 -9.32 -6.68 12.14
N VAL A 67 -8.14 -7.23 12.44
CA VAL A 67 -7.41 -8.16 11.56
C VAL A 67 -8.20 -9.44 11.26
N PHE A 68 -9.30 -9.69 11.97
CA PHE A 68 -10.05 -10.94 11.92
C PHE A 68 -11.40 -10.90 11.18
N ASP A 69 -11.60 -9.97 10.24
CA ASP A 69 -12.66 -10.19 9.25
C ASP A 69 -12.19 -11.21 8.20
N SER A 70 -13.10 -12.08 7.79
CA SER A 70 -12.98 -13.04 6.68
C SER A 70 -12.26 -12.48 5.43
N ARG A 71 -12.36 -11.18 5.20
CA ARG A 71 -11.71 -10.43 4.10
C ARG A 71 -10.18 -10.40 4.21
N HIS A 72 -9.63 -10.08 5.38
CA HIS A 72 -8.18 -10.05 5.60
C HIS A 72 -7.59 -11.46 5.77
N THR A 73 -8.36 -12.36 6.39
CA THR A 73 -7.95 -13.76 6.63
C THR A 73 -7.61 -14.49 5.32
N ASN A 74 -8.37 -14.29 4.24
CA ASN A 74 -8.09 -14.92 2.95
C ASN A 74 -6.77 -14.45 2.34
N LEU A 75 -6.49 -13.13 2.41
CA LEU A 75 -5.24 -12.56 1.94
C LEU A 75 -4.04 -13.12 2.71
N GLN A 76 -4.16 -13.13 4.03
CA GLN A 76 -3.12 -13.67 4.92
C GLN A 76 -2.86 -15.15 4.67
N ASN A 77 -3.90 -15.96 4.49
CA ASN A 77 -3.76 -17.39 4.20
C ASN A 77 -3.02 -17.61 2.89
N GLN A 78 -3.36 -16.86 1.84
CA GLN A 78 -2.69 -16.99 0.56
C GLN A 78 -1.22 -16.59 0.64
N TRP A 79 -0.90 -15.47 1.31
CA TRP A 79 0.48 -15.05 1.50
C TRP A 79 1.28 -16.07 2.33
N SER A 80 0.71 -16.55 3.42
CA SER A 80 1.34 -17.57 4.27
C SER A 80 1.61 -18.87 3.49
N ASN A 81 0.66 -19.29 2.64
CA ASN A 81 0.82 -20.46 1.77
C ASN A 81 1.93 -20.28 0.72
N ASN A 82 2.25 -19.03 0.37
CA ASN A 82 3.35 -18.68 -0.53
C ASN A 82 4.69 -18.43 0.20
N GLY A 83 4.76 -18.75 1.50
CA GLY A 83 6.00 -18.66 2.28
C GLY A 83 6.30 -17.28 2.88
N ILE A 84 5.35 -16.34 2.82
CA ILE A 84 5.49 -15.01 3.42
C ILE A 84 5.30 -15.09 4.93
N SER A 85 6.19 -14.46 5.68
CA SER A 85 6.15 -14.38 7.14
C SER A 85 5.33 -13.17 7.57
N ILE A 86 4.28 -13.41 8.36
CA ILE A 86 3.41 -12.36 8.89
C ILE A 86 3.50 -12.37 10.41
N THR A 87 3.97 -11.28 11.01
CA THR A 87 3.93 -11.06 12.46
C THR A 87 2.78 -10.14 12.82
N TYR A 88 1.88 -10.61 13.69
CA TYR A 88 0.75 -9.83 14.15
C TYR A 88 1.09 -9.03 15.39
N ASP A 89 0.59 -7.81 15.44
CA ASP A 89 0.60 -6.99 16.64
C ASP A 89 -0.76 -6.30 16.82
N GLN A 90 -1.36 -6.57 17.97
CA GLN A 90 -2.70 -6.08 18.32
C GLN A 90 -2.66 -5.10 19.47
N THR A 91 -1.51 -4.46 19.67
CA THR A 91 -1.31 -3.51 20.75
C THR A 91 -1.33 -2.08 20.22
N ASN A 92 -1.76 -1.16 21.06
CA ASN A 92 -1.79 0.26 20.74
C ASN A 92 -0.37 0.86 20.69
N ASP A 93 0.59 0.25 21.38
CA ASP A 93 1.98 0.75 21.53
C ASP A 93 2.98 0.09 20.56
N ILE A 94 2.53 -0.84 19.71
CA ILE A 94 3.37 -1.67 18.82
C ILE A 94 4.47 -2.39 19.61
N SER A 95 4.17 -3.58 20.11
CA SER A 95 5.12 -4.47 20.79
C SER A 95 6.18 -5.11 19.86
N THR A 96 5.86 -5.30 18.58
CA THR A 96 6.72 -5.96 17.60
C THR A 96 7.82 -5.02 17.10
N SER A 97 8.97 -5.59 16.74
CA SER A 97 10.01 -4.82 16.05
C SER A 97 9.57 -4.53 14.62
N LEU A 98 9.69 -3.26 14.23
CA LEU A 98 9.53 -2.81 12.83
C LEU A 98 10.85 -2.81 12.06
N ILE A 99 11.97 -3.08 12.73
CA ILE A 99 13.28 -3.22 12.10
C ILE A 99 13.25 -4.42 11.15
N ASP A 100 13.86 -4.26 9.97
CA ASP A 100 13.95 -5.26 8.90
C ASP A 100 12.60 -5.75 8.35
N ARG A 101 11.50 -5.02 8.61
CA ARG A 101 10.21 -5.29 7.97
C ARG A 101 10.21 -4.74 6.55
N ASP A 102 9.95 -5.62 5.59
CA ASP A 102 9.80 -5.24 4.19
C ASP A 102 8.54 -4.42 3.95
N LEU A 103 7.49 -4.72 4.75
CA LEU A 103 6.20 -4.04 4.74
C LEU A 103 5.59 -3.99 6.14
N VAL A 104 5.07 -2.82 6.51
CA VAL A 104 4.14 -2.65 7.62
C VAL A 104 2.73 -2.45 7.08
N ILE A 105 1.80 -3.30 7.49
CA ILE A 105 0.37 -3.13 7.19
C ILE A 105 -0.30 -2.58 8.44
N VAL A 106 -1.00 -1.47 8.27
CA VAL A 106 -1.87 -0.91 9.30
C VAL A 106 -3.31 -1.08 8.82
N SER A 107 -4.08 -1.89 9.56
CA SER A 107 -5.50 -2.12 9.29
C SER A 107 -6.36 -1.68 10.47
N LEU A 108 -7.21 -0.67 10.28
CA LEU A 108 -8.02 -0.10 11.38
C LEU A 108 -9.53 -0.31 11.16
N ARG A 109 -10.23 -0.68 12.25
CA ARG A 109 -11.70 -0.86 12.24
C ARG A 109 -12.44 0.47 12.24
N TYR A 110 -13.60 0.44 11.58
CA TYR A 110 -14.67 1.45 11.59
C TYR A 110 -14.79 2.38 12.83
N PHE A 111 -15.04 3.68 12.57
CA PHE A 111 -15.62 4.75 13.42
C PHE A 111 -14.90 5.22 14.70
N THR A 112 -13.82 4.60 15.17
CA THR A 112 -13.14 5.05 16.41
C THR A 112 -11.69 5.41 16.15
N ASP A 113 -11.20 6.38 16.93
CA ASP A 113 -9.83 6.92 16.89
C ASP A 113 -8.80 5.87 16.50
N ALA A 114 -7.86 6.22 15.62
CA ALA A 114 -6.80 5.31 15.21
C ALA A 114 -6.17 4.70 16.47
N GLY A 115 -6.34 3.39 16.65
CA GLY A 115 -6.18 2.75 17.95
C GLY A 115 -4.75 2.76 18.52
N PHE A 116 -3.79 3.28 17.77
CA PHE A 116 -2.43 3.46 18.24
C PHE A 116 -2.34 4.59 19.27
N SER A 117 -1.56 4.39 20.31
CA SER A 117 -1.15 5.47 21.21
C SER A 117 -0.19 6.42 20.50
N GLN A 118 0.19 7.52 21.16
CA GLN A 118 1.25 8.39 20.64
C GLN A 118 2.55 7.59 20.42
N LEU A 119 2.92 6.71 21.36
CA LEU A 119 4.12 5.87 21.22
C LEU A 119 4.03 4.94 20.01
N GLY A 120 2.86 4.37 19.73
CA GLY A 120 2.64 3.56 18.52
C GLY A 120 2.76 4.40 17.24
N ARG A 121 2.20 5.62 17.22
CA ARG A 121 2.31 6.54 16.09
C ARG A 121 3.75 6.99 15.85
N ASP A 122 4.49 7.31 16.91
CA ASP A 122 5.90 7.69 16.82
C ASP A 122 6.75 6.57 16.20
N LYS A 123 6.51 5.30 16.55
CA LYS A 123 7.20 4.15 15.93
C LYS A 123 6.91 4.01 14.44
N LEU A 124 5.68 4.27 14.01
CA LEU A 124 5.31 4.25 12.59
C LEU A 124 5.96 5.41 11.84
N ALA A 125 5.97 6.60 12.45
CA ALA A 125 6.66 7.76 11.91
C ALA A 125 8.17 7.50 11.75
N ASP A 126 8.81 6.92 12.76
CA ASP A 126 10.22 6.53 12.72
C ASP A 126 10.48 5.52 11.60
N TYR A 127 9.65 4.47 11.49
CA TYR A 127 9.76 3.47 10.42
C TYR A 127 9.66 4.09 9.03
N LEU A 128 8.68 4.97 8.80
CA LEU A 128 8.55 5.70 7.54
C LEU A 128 9.76 6.63 7.32
N SER A 129 10.18 7.40 8.31
CA SER A 129 11.32 8.31 8.17
C SER A 129 12.65 7.59 7.83
N ALA A 130 12.78 6.33 8.24
CA ALA A 130 13.89 5.45 7.91
C ALA A 130 13.80 4.82 6.50
N GLY A 131 12.73 5.10 5.76
CA GLY A 131 12.49 4.59 4.41
C GLY A 131 11.67 3.30 4.33
N GLY A 132 10.95 2.96 5.39
CA GLY A 132 10.05 1.81 5.40
C GLY A 132 8.90 1.93 4.40
N ASN A 133 8.30 0.79 4.06
CA ASN A 133 7.09 0.73 3.23
C ASN A 133 5.88 0.41 4.10
N MET A 134 4.85 1.23 4.00
CA MET A 134 3.61 1.04 4.73
C MET A 134 2.40 0.99 3.80
N LEU A 135 1.53 0.02 4.06
CA LEU A 135 0.21 -0.06 3.48
C LEU A 135 -0.82 0.29 4.56
N TYR A 136 -1.54 1.39 4.36
CA TYR A 136 -2.61 1.82 5.23
C TYR A 136 -3.97 1.44 4.64
N VAL A 137 -4.65 0.50 5.31
CA VAL A 137 -5.99 0.05 4.95
C VAL A 137 -6.95 0.48 6.05
N SER A 138 -7.92 1.32 5.70
CA SER A 138 -8.96 1.69 6.66
C SER A 138 -10.29 1.84 5.97
N GLN A 139 -11.35 1.63 6.73
CA GLN A 139 -12.71 1.92 6.32
C GLN A 139 -13.27 3.04 7.20
N PRO A 140 -13.02 4.32 6.86
CA PRO A 140 -13.47 5.43 7.68
C PRO A 140 -14.99 5.44 7.66
N GLY A 141 -15.62 5.25 8.82
CA GLY A 141 -17.06 5.30 8.97
C GLY A 141 -17.59 6.74 8.90
N GLY A 142 -17.33 7.49 7.84
CA GLY A 142 -17.77 8.88 7.71
C GLY A 142 -17.15 9.89 8.70
N ASN A 143 -16.49 9.48 9.79
CA ASN A 143 -15.62 10.32 10.62
C ASN A 143 -14.15 10.02 10.29
N TYR A 144 -13.69 10.55 9.16
CA TYR A 144 -12.30 10.39 8.72
C TYR A 144 -11.32 11.36 9.40
N ILE A 145 -11.80 12.21 10.33
CA ILE A 145 -10.95 13.18 11.05
C ILE A 145 -9.86 12.44 11.80
N SER A 146 -10.20 11.42 12.60
CA SER A 146 -9.22 10.66 13.36
C SER A 146 -8.24 9.86 12.49
N HIS A 147 -8.67 9.42 11.31
CA HIS A 147 -7.79 8.81 10.32
C HIS A 147 -6.82 9.82 9.70
N ASN A 148 -7.30 11.03 9.41
CA ASN A 148 -6.47 12.13 8.91
C ASN A 148 -5.48 12.63 9.98
N ASP A 149 -5.90 12.69 11.24
CA ASP A 149 -5.03 13.03 12.38
C ASP A 149 -3.93 11.98 12.54
N PHE A 150 -4.28 10.68 12.47
CA PHE A 150 -3.30 9.60 12.46
C PHE A 150 -2.30 9.71 11.29
N LEU A 151 -2.80 9.92 10.06
CA LEU A 151 -1.95 10.10 8.89
C LEU A 151 -1.04 11.32 9.03
N ALA A 152 -1.53 12.41 9.63
CA ALA A 152 -0.73 13.59 9.94
C ALA A 152 0.36 13.29 10.99
N ASP A 153 0.02 12.58 12.06
CA ASP A 153 0.92 12.24 13.16
C ASP A 153 2.09 11.36 12.71
N ILE A 154 1.88 10.49 11.71
CA ILE A 154 2.95 9.68 11.12
C ILE A 154 3.70 10.40 9.99
N GLY A 155 3.40 11.68 9.75
CA GLY A 155 4.09 12.52 8.77
C GLY A 155 3.59 12.40 7.32
N SER A 156 2.46 11.74 7.08
CA SER A 156 1.84 11.65 5.75
C SER A 156 1.12 12.95 5.39
N ALA A 157 1.12 13.29 4.11
CA ALA A 157 0.26 14.31 3.49
C ALA A 157 -1.06 13.71 2.96
N ILE A 158 -1.21 12.39 2.92
CA ILE A 158 -2.44 11.74 2.41
C ILE A 158 -3.64 12.03 3.31
N ARG A 159 -4.77 12.43 2.71
CA ARG A 159 -6.01 12.72 3.46
C ARG A 159 -7.23 12.15 2.78
N TYR A 160 -8.15 11.66 3.61
CA TYR A 160 -9.55 11.45 3.26
C TYR A 160 -10.27 12.79 3.11
N THR A 161 -10.93 12.98 1.98
CA THR A 161 -11.63 14.23 1.64
C THR A 161 -13.02 14.02 1.04
N GLY A 162 -13.33 12.78 0.65
CA GLY A 162 -14.57 12.43 -0.02
C GLY A 162 -15.73 12.13 0.90
N SER A 163 -16.80 11.64 0.29
CA SER A 163 -17.98 11.13 0.99
C SER A 163 -17.85 9.63 1.22
N PHE A 164 -18.53 9.12 2.25
CA PHE A 164 -18.69 7.69 2.46
C PHE A 164 -19.55 7.08 1.35
N VAL A 165 -19.13 5.94 0.83
CA VAL A 165 -19.80 5.14 -0.21
C VAL A 165 -19.82 3.67 0.21
N GLY A 166 -20.93 2.99 -0.07
CA GLY A 166 -21.08 1.56 0.23
C GLY A 166 -20.18 0.69 -0.65
N SER A 167 -20.09 1.03 -1.93
CA SER A 167 -19.11 0.52 -2.89
C SER A 167 -19.07 1.43 -4.12
N GLY A 168 -17.97 1.37 -4.86
CA GLY A 168 -17.79 2.07 -6.13
C GLY A 168 -16.84 1.29 -7.04
N THR A 169 -17.00 1.44 -8.35
CA THR A 169 -16.11 0.86 -9.35
C THR A 169 -15.01 1.85 -9.71
N PHE A 170 -13.76 1.39 -9.79
CA PHE A 170 -12.59 2.22 -10.02
C PHE A 170 -11.69 1.66 -11.12
N ASN A 171 -11.12 2.54 -11.94
CA ASN A 171 -10.13 2.28 -12.97
C ASN A 171 -8.75 2.75 -12.52
N VAL A 172 -7.71 2.33 -13.24
CA VAL A 172 -6.36 2.85 -13.03
C VAL A 172 -6.21 4.24 -13.66
N GLN A 173 -5.45 5.15 -13.04
CA GLN A 173 -5.23 6.49 -13.58
C GLN A 173 -4.03 6.58 -14.55
N ALA A 174 -4.19 7.40 -15.60
CA ALA A 174 -3.15 7.76 -16.57
C ALA A 174 -1.95 8.46 -15.91
N GLY A 175 -0.73 8.03 -16.28
CA GLY A 175 0.53 8.51 -15.69
C GLY A 175 1.16 7.54 -14.68
N SER A 176 0.45 6.47 -14.34
CA SER A 176 1.00 5.25 -13.77
C SER A 176 1.39 4.28 -14.90
N SER A 177 2.21 3.25 -14.64
CA SER A 177 2.63 2.26 -15.66
C SER A 177 1.50 1.32 -16.14
N TYR A 178 0.22 1.72 -16.05
CA TYR A 178 -0.95 0.82 -16.04
C TYR A 178 -2.10 1.31 -16.96
N ASP A 179 -3.17 0.51 -17.05
CA ASP A 179 -4.23 0.52 -18.08
C ASP A 179 -4.78 1.92 -18.47
N PRO A 180 -4.46 2.42 -19.68
CA PRO A 180 -4.95 3.70 -20.19
C PRO A 180 -6.35 3.63 -20.84
N ALA A 181 -7.01 2.45 -20.86
CA ALA A 181 -8.28 2.25 -21.58
C ALA A 181 -9.53 2.73 -20.81
N GLY A 182 -9.40 3.12 -19.54
CA GLY A 182 -10.52 3.64 -18.73
C GLY A 182 -11.54 2.57 -18.29
N ASN A 183 -11.17 1.29 -18.30
CA ASN A 183 -12.02 0.23 -17.79
C ASN A 183 -11.96 0.18 -16.25
N TYR A 184 -13.11 -0.05 -15.61
CA TYR A 184 -13.16 -0.32 -14.18
C TYR A 184 -12.60 -1.72 -13.89
N LEU A 185 -11.59 -1.79 -13.02
CA LEU A 185 -10.90 -3.03 -12.64
C LEU A 185 -11.06 -3.34 -11.15
N PHE A 186 -11.35 -2.34 -10.33
CA PHE A 186 -11.45 -2.50 -8.88
C PHE A 186 -12.83 -2.15 -8.38
N GLU A 187 -13.22 -2.76 -7.28
CA GLU A 187 -14.34 -2.29 -6.46
C GLU A 187 -13.80 -1.86 -5.09
N LEU A 188 -13.96 -0.59 -4.74
CA LEU A 188 -13.50 -0.04 -3.45
C LEU A 188 -14.72 0.48 -2.67
N GLY A 189 -14.68 0.32 -1.35
CA GLY A 189 -15.70 0.82 -0.43
C GLY A 189 -15.24 2.09 0.30
N GLY A 190 -15.95 2.47 1.36
CA GLY A 190 -15.42 3.43 2.33
C GLY A 190 -15.50 4.87 1.84
N VAL A 191 -14.38 5.59 1.80
CA VAL A 191 -14.38 7.01 1.36
C VAL A 191 -13.97 7.10 -0.11
N ASN A 192 -14.78 7.81 -0.90
CA ASN A 192 -14.57 7.87 -2.36
C ASN A 192 -13.52 8.85 -2.85
N GLU A 193 -12.76 9.51 -1.97
CA GLU A 193 -11.74 10.47 -2.39
C GLU A 193 -10.60 10.61 -1.38
N LEU A 194 -9.40 10.28 -1.85
CA LEU A 194 -8.12 10.49 -1.20
C LEU A 194 -7.32 11.59 -1.93
N THR A 195 -6.55 12.37 -1.18
CA THR A 195 -5.65 13.42 -1.72
C THR A 195 -4.28 13.33 -1.06
N GLY A 196 -3.31 14.16 -1.49
CA GLY A 196 -2.00 14.28 -0.84
C GLY A 196 -0.90 13.35 -1.38
N GLY A 197 -1.23 12.43 -2.28
CA GLY A 197 -0.29 11.54 -2.95
C GLY A 197 -0.49 11.47 -4.47
N THR A 198 0.29 10.62 -5.12
CA THR A 198 0.08 10.25 -6.53
C THR A 198 -1.12 9.30 -6.61
N VAL A 199 -2.10 9.64 -7.44
CA VAL A 199 -3.28 8.80 -7.63
C VAL A 199 -2.89 7.56 -8.43
N LEU A 200 -3.26 6.39 -7.90
CA LEU A 200 -3.05 5.10 -8.56
C LEU A 200 -4.36 4.56 -9.13
N VAL A 201 -5.47 4.70 -8.40
CA VAL A 201 -6.79 4.17 -8.78
C VAL A 201 -7.86 5.22 -8.55
N SER A 202 -8.74 5.46 -9.53
CA SER A 202 -9.79 6.49 -9.49
C SER A 202 -11.12 6.01 -10.08
N ASP A 203 -12.22 6.69 -9.76
CA ASP A 203 -13.59 6.31 -10.16
C ASP A 203 -13.98 6.72 -11.60
N GLY A 204 -13.01 7.13 -12.42
CA GLY A 204 -13.24 7.65 -13.78
C GLY A 204 -13.80 9.07 -13.82
N LEU A 205 -14.29 9.60 -12.70
CA LEU A 205 -14.69 10.99 -12.50
C LEU A 205 -13.56 11.82 -11.88
N GLY A 206 -12.39 11.20 -11.66
CA GLY A 206 -11.19 11.85 -11.14
C GLY A 206 -11.03 11.76 -9.62
N LYS A 207 -11.91 11.05 -8.91
CA LYS A 207 -11.76 10.86 -7.46
C LYS A 207 -10.90 9.64 -7.19
N ALA A 208 -9.87 9.80 -6.36
CA ALA A 208 -8.92 8.74 -6.05
C ALA A 208 -9.43 7.81 -4.94
N GLY A 209 -9.43 6.50 -5.20
CA GLY A 209 -9.65 5.46 -4.19
C GLY A 209 -8.34 4.87 -3.63
N VAL A 210 -7.23 5.06 -4.34
CA VAL A 210 -5.88 4.66 -3.91
C VAL A 210 -4.89 5.77 -4.26
N VAL A 211 -4.09 6.17 -3.28
CA VAL A 211 -2.99 7.12 -3.46
C VAL A 211 -1.71 6.58 -2.84
N CYS A 212 -0.58 7.05 -3.35
CA CYS A 212 0.73 6.68 -2.86
C CYS A 212 1.64 7.91 -2.69
N GLU A 213 2.39 7.93 -1.59
CA GLU A 213 3.52 8.80 -1.35
C GLU A 213 4.82 8.04 -1.64
N ASN A 214 5.61 8.57 -2.59
CA ASN A 214 7.01 8.16 -2.81
C ASN A 214 7.27 6.67 -3.12
N CYS A 215 6.24 5.89 -3.40
CA CYS A 215 6.37 4.49 -3.80
C CYS A 215 6.68 4.38 -5.31
N ASN A 216 7.92 4.71 -5.66
CA ASN A 216 8.45 4.72 -7.03
C ASN A 216 8.41 3.34 -7.74
N ASN A 217 8.02 2.27 -7.03
CA ASN A 217 8.07 0.88 -7.48
C ASN A 217 6.76 0.08 -7.31
N ILE A 218 5.60 0.67 -7.01
CA ILE A 218 4.35 -0.12 -6.95
C ILE A 218 4.06 -0.62 -8.35
N GLN A 219 4.20 -1.92 -8.58
CA GLN A 219 3.79 -2.64 -9.79
C GLN A 219 2.37 -3.19 -9.61
N VAL A 220 1.35 -2.35 -9.80
CA VAL A 220 -0.05 -2.83 -9.75
C VAL A 220 -0.24 -3.86 -10.87
N PRO A 221 -0.89 -5.01 -10.64
CA PRO A 221 -0.88 -6.06 -11.65
C PRO A 221 -1.60 -5.59 -12.90
N GLU A 222 -0.95 -5.79 -14.06
CA GLU A 222 -1.58 -5.48 -15.32
C GLU A 222 -2.87 -6.30 -15.45
N PRO A 223 -3.99 -5.72 -15.95
CA PRO A 223 -5.10 -6.53 -16.39
C PRO A 223 -4.53 -7.53 -17.40
N SER A 224 -4.64 -8.83 -17.07
CA SER A 224 -3.94 -9.89 -17.79
C SER A 224 -3.94 -9.64 -19.31
N THR A 225 -2.75 -9.43 -19.87
CA THR A 225 -2.55 -9.23 -21.32
C THR A 225 -3.11 -10.39 -22.14
N LEU A 226 -3.25 -11.58 -21.53
CA LEU A 226 -3.96 -12.74 -22.07
C LEU A 226 -5.45 -12.47 -22.36
N SER A 227 -6.13 -11.67 -21.54
CA SER A 227 -7.53 -11.30 -21.73
C SER A 227 -7.70 -10.25 -22.85
N LEU A 228 -6.76 -9.31 -22.95
CA LEU A 228 -6.70 -8.32 -24.05
C LEU A 228 -6.37 -8.98 -25.40
N PHE A 229 -5.47 -9.97 -25.42
CA PHE A 229 -5.18 -10.77 -26.62
C PHE A 229 -6.38 -11.64 -27.03
N ALA A 230 -7.10 -12.24 -26.07
CA ALA A 230 -8.27 -13.06 -26.35
C ALA A 230 -9.44 -12.25 -26.96
N ILE A 231 -9.65 -11.00 -26.52
CA ILE A 231 -10.64 -10.08 -27.12
C ILE A 231 -10.22 -9.67 -28.54
N PHE A 232 -8.93 -9.39 -28.77
CA PHE A 232 -8.42 -9.09 -30.11
C PHE A 232 -8.58 -10.26 -31.08
N ILE A 233 -8.30 -11.49 -30.64
CA ILE A 233 -8.46 -12.70 -31.45
C ILE A 233 -9.94 -13.00 -31.73
N SER A 234 -10.84 -12.83 -30.75
CA SER A 234 -12.27 -13.05 -30.95
C SER A 234 -12.92 -12.00 -31.87
N LEU A 235 -12.46 -10.74 -31.84
CA LEU A 235 -12.88 -9.69 -32.80
C LEU A 235 -12.33 -9.93 -34.22
N LEU A 236 -11.11 -10.43 -34.36
CA LEU A 236 -10.53 -10.86 -35.65
C LEU A 236 -11.25 -12.09 -36.22
N SER A 237 -11.70 -12.99 -35.36
CA SER A 237 -12.50 -14.17 -35.72
C SER A 237 -13.91 -13.79 -36.17
N TYR A 238 -14.53 -12.80 -35.51
CA TYR A 238 -15.87 -12.32 -35.86
C TYR A 238 -15.91 -11.58 -37.22
N ARG A 239 -14.85 -10.86 -37.60
CA ARG A 239 -14.76 -10.22 -38.92
C ARG A 239 -14.63 -11.21 -40.08
N LYS A 240 -14.06 -12.40 -39.87
CA LYS A 240 -13.98 -13.44 -40.91
C LYS A 240 -15.30 -14.18 -41.16
N PHE A 241 -16.23 -14.20 -40.20
CA PHE A 241 -17.54 -14.87 -40.36
C PHE A 241 -18.65 -13.98 -40.93
N LYS A 242 -18.41 -12.67 -41.12
CA LYS A 242 -19.37 -11.74 -41.75
C LYS A 242 -19.09 -11.47 -43.23
N MET A 243 -18.11 -12.15 -43.83
CA MET A 243 -17.75 -12.07 -45.26
C MET A 243 -17.88 -13.43 -45.98
N GLN A 244 -18.87 -14.23 -45.60
CA GLN A 244 -19.39 -15.35 -46.40
C GLN A 244 -20.86 -15.14 -46.70
#